data_AF-B5YIP0-F1
#
_entry.id   AF-B5YIP0-F1
#
_cell.length_a   1.000
_cell.length_b   1.000
_cell.length_c   1.000
_cell.angle_alpha   90.00
_cell.angle_beta   90.00
_cell.angle_gamma   90.00
#
_symmetry.space_group_name_H-M   'P 1'
#
loop_
_entity.id
_entity.type
_entity.pdbx_description
1 polymer ?
#
loop_
_entity_poly.entity_id
_entity_poly.type
_entity_poly.pdbx_seq_one_letter_code
_entity_poly.pdbx_strand_id
1 'polypeptide(L)'
;MKKLLIIILSIFILGTSVSFAKEIPFTQEDRERLIRVEEGLKAVNQRIDSLDKRIDDLKNLMYILISVIFAQTIGVVGFVIWDRRTALQPAIRKNKELEERQDRVEKALRELAKVDSRIAEILKNAGLL
;
A
#
# COMPACT_ATOMS: atom_id res chain seq x y z
N MET A 1 -21.27 -87.32 -3.44
CA MET A 1 -20.87 -85.94 -3.80
C MET A 1 -20.79 -84.99 -2.60
N LYS A 2 -21.81 -84.89 -1.74
CA LYS A 2 -21.79 -84.00 -0.54
C LYS A 2 -20.59 -84.21 0.40
N LYS A 3 -20.20 -85.47 0.68
CA LYS A 3 -19.03 -85.78 1.52
C LYS A 3 -17.70 -85.32 0.93
N LEU A 4 -17.56 -85.37 -0.40
CA LEU A 4 -16.35 -84.92 -1.11
C LEU A 4 -16.22 -83.40 -1.07
N LEU A 5 -17.35 -82.69 -1.22
CA LEU A 5 -17.44 -81.24 -1.09
C LEU A 5 -17.04 -80.74 0.30
N ILE A 6 -17.46 -81.45 1.36
CA ILE A 6 -17.08 -81.12 2.74
C ILE A 6 -15.57 -81.30 2.95
N ILE A 7 -14.98 -82.36 2.39
CA ILE A 7 -13.54 -82.61 2.50
C ILE A 7 -12.74 -81.52 1.79
N ILE A 8 -13.15 -81.13 0.58
CA ILE A 8 -12.51 -80.05 -0.18
C ILE A 8 -12.62 -78.71 0.58
N LEU A 9 -13.78 -78.42 1.15
CA LEU A 9 -14.00 -77.22 1.94
C LEU A 9 -13.13 -77.21 3.22
N SER A 10 -12.98 -78.36 3.89
CA SER A 10 -12.10 -78.46 5.07
C SER A 10 -10.61 -78.28 4.73
N ILE A 11 -10.16 -78.78 3.57
CA ILE A 11 -8.79 -78.56 3.08
C ILE A 11 -8.56 -77.09 2.73
N PHE A 12 -9.56 -76.43 2.15
CA PHE A 12 -9.49 -75.01 1.82
C PHE A 12 -9.37 -74.13 3.08
N ILE A 13 -10.12 -74.45 4.14
CA ILE A 13 -10.07 -73.73 5.43
C ILE A 13 -8.74 -73.99 6.17
N LEU A 14 -8.18 -75.20 6.07
CA LEU A 14 -6.85 -75.52 6.62
C LEU A 14 -5.71 -74.87 5.83
N GLY A 15 -5.91 -74.57 4.54
CA GLY A 15 -4.93 -73.94 3.66
C GLY A 15 -4.84 -72.41 3.79
N THR A 16 -5.79 -71.75 4.46
CA THR A 16 -5.70 -70.31 4.72
C THR A 16 -4.82 -70.06 5.93
N SER A 17 -3.54 -69.76 5.69
CA SER A 17 -2.64 -69.25 6.73
C SER A 17 -3.16 -67.88 7.23
N VAL A 18 -3.50 -67.80 8.52
CA VAL A 18 -3.86 -66.53 9.17
C VAL A 18 -2.60 -65.67 9.28
N SER A 19 -2.48 -64.65 8.43
CA SER A 19 -1.42 -63.65 8.55
C SER A 19 -1.76 -62.68 9.68
N PHE A 20 -1.10 -62.83 10.82
CA PHE A 20 -1.18 -61.83 11.90
C PHE A 20 -0.34 -60.61 11.51
N ALA A 21 -0.94 -59.42 11.58
CA ALA A 21 -0.19 -58.17 11.46
C ALA A 21 0.82 -58.10 12.61
N LYS A 22 2.11 -58.06 12.28
CA LYS A 22 3.18 -57.94 13.29
C LYS A 22 3.13 -56.54 13.88
N GLU A 23 2.72 -56.43 15.15
CA GLU A 23 2.84 -55.17 15.89
C GLU A 23 4.31 -54.79 15.97
N ILE A 24 4.66 -53.61 15.45
CA ILE A 24 6.02 -53.08 15.50
C ILE A 24 6.17 -52.38 16.85
N PRO A 25 7.01 -52.89 17.77
CA PRO A 25 7.18 -52.24 19.06
C PRO A 25 7.98 -50.95 18.89
N PHE A 26 7.59 -49.91 19.62
CA PHE A 26 8.34 -48.67 19.69
C PHE A 26 9.69 -48.92 20.38
N THR A 27 10.78 -48.70 19.63
CA THR A 27 12.14 -49.07 20.05
C THR A 27 12.87 -47.91 20.72
N GLN A 28 14.07 -48.19 21.25
CA GLN A 28 14.95 -47.13 21.76
C GLN A 28 15.45 -46.20 20.64
N GLU A 29 15.67 -46.72 19.43
CA GLU A 29 16.07 -45.91 18.28
C GLU A 29 14.97 -44.90 17.92
N ASP A 30 13.69 -45.30 18.00
CA ASP A 30 12.57 -44.39 17.76
C ASP A 30 12.52 -43.26 18.80
N ARG A 31 12.85 -43.54 20.07
CA ARG A 31 13.00 -42.51 21.11
C ARG A 31 14.12 -41.53 20.79
N GLU A 32 15.29 -42.03 20.38
CA GLU A 32 16.43 -41.18 20.04
C GLU A 32 16.14 -40.31 18.80
N ARG A 33 15.43 -40.84 17.81
CA ARG A 33 14.94 -40.08 16.65
C ARG A 33 13.96 -38.98 17.08
N LEU A 34 13.03 -39.28 17.98
CA LEU A 34 12.08 -38.31 18.54
C LEU A 34 12.79 -37.19 19.29
N ILE A 35 13.78 -37.52 20.13
CA ILE A 35 14.58 -36.52 20.86
C ILE A 35 15.29 -35.58 19.87
N ARG A 36 15.92 -36.13 18.82
CA ARG A 36 16.58 -35.32 17.78
C ARG A 36 15.59 -34.41 17.04
N VAL A 37 14.39 -34.90 16.76
CA VAL A 37 13.34 -34.07 16.14
C VAL A 37 12.90 -32.96 17.08
N GLU A 38 12.70 -33.25 18.37
CA GLU A 38 12.34 -32.24 19.37
C GLU A 38 13.41 -31.15 19.51
N GLU A 39 14.70 -31.54 19.53
CA GLU A 39 15.83 -30.60 19.51
C GLU A 39 15.84 -29.75 18.24
N GLY A 40 15.60 -30.38 17.08
CA GLY A 40 15.47 -29.68 15.81
C GLY A 40 14.32 -28.66 15.82
N LEU A 41 13.16 -29.02 16.36
CA LEU A 41 12.01 -28.14 16.51
C LEU A 41 12.31 -26.97 17.47
N LYS A 42 12.99 -27.23 18.60
CA LYS A 42 13.42 -26.17 19.52
C LYS A 42 14.36 -25.18 18.84
N ALA A 43 15.34 -25.66 18.08
CA ALA A 43 16.26 -24.81 17.32
C ALA A 43 15.53 -23.99 16.24
N VAL A 44 14.54 -24.57 15.57
CA VAL A 44 13.69 -23.86 14.60
C VAL A 44 12.86 -22.78 15.29
N ASN A 45 12.21 -23.09 16.41
CA ASN A 45 11.42 -22.10 17.18
C ASN A 45 12.27 -20.90 17.60
N GLN A 46 13.49 -21.14 18.11
CA GLN A 46 14.40 -20.04 18.46
C GLN A 46 14.74 -19.14 17.27
N ARG A 47 14.88 -19.71 16.07
CA ARG A 47 15.11 -18.93 14.85
C ARG A 47 13.87 -18.14 14.45
N ILE A 48 12.68 -18.72 14.57
CA ILE A 48 11.41 -18.03 14.31
C ILE A 48 11.25 -16.86 15.28
N ASP A 49 11.46 -17.05 16.58
CA ASP A 49 11.39 -15.97 17.58
C ASP A 49 12.39 -14.85 17.26
N SER A 50 13.59 -15.20 16.79
CA SER A 50 14.57 -14.20 16.36
C SER A 50 14.15 -13.46 15.08
N LEU A 51 13.43 -14.12 14.17
CA LEU A 51 12.92 -13.50 12.95
C LEU A 51 11.74 -12.58 13.27
N ASP A 52 10.84 -12.98 14.15
CA ASP A 52 9.71 -12.15 14.59
C ASP A 52 10.18 -10.82 15.17
N LYS A 53 11.20 -10.84 16.02
CA LYS A 53 11.82 -9.60 16.54
C LYS A 53 12.34 -8.70 15.44
N ARG A 54 13.05 -9.27 14.45
CA ARG A 54 13.59 -8.50 13.31
C ARG A 54 12.47 -7.94 12.43
N ILE A 55 11.39 -8.70 12.25
CA ILE A 55 10.21 -8.25 11.51
C ILE A 55 9.54 -7.09 12.24
N ASP A 56 9.42 -7.14 13.56
CA ASP A 56 8.84 -6.06 14.34
C ASP A 56 9.71 -4.80 14.33
N ASP A 57 11.04 -4.95 14.38
CA ASP A 57 11.97 -3.83 14.17
C ASP A 57 11.78 -3.20 12.78
N LEU A 58 11.66 -4.03 11.74
CA LEU A 58 11.42 -3.55 10.37
C LEU A 58 10.06 -2.85 10.24
N LYS A 59 8.99 -3.38 10.84
CA LYS A 59 7.67 -2.73 10.87
C LYS A 59 7.75 -1.37 11.56
N ASN A 60 8.44 -1.29 12.69
CA ASN A 60 8.62 -0.03 13.41
C ASN A 60 9.34 1.01 12.54
N LEU A 61 10.41 0.62 11.84
CA LEU A 61 11.11 1.49 10.90
C LEU A 61 10.19 1.94 9.75
N MET A 62 9.38 1.04 9.20
CA MET A 62 8.40 1.39 8.17
C MET A 62 7.37 2.39 8.67
N TYR A 63 6.84 2.22 9.89
CA TYR A 63 5.89 3.17 10.46
C TYR A 63 6.51 4.55 10.69
N ILE A 64 7.76 4.61 11.15
CA ILE A 64 8.49 5.87 11.29
C ILE A 64 8.65 6.54 9.92
N LEU A 65 9.12 5.82 8.91
CA LEU A 65 9.33 6.36 7.56
C LEU A 65 8.03 6.93 6.97
N ILE A 66 6.94 6.16 7.05
CA ILE A 66 5.64 6.58 6.56
C ILE A 66 5.19 7.84 7.32
N SER A 67 5.27 7.84 8.65
CA SER A 67 4.86 8.97 9.49
C SER A 67 5.62 10.25 9.16
N VAL A 68 6.93 10.16 8.92
CA VAL A 68 7.76 11.31 8.52
C VAL A 68 7.33 11.86 7.16
N ILE A 69 7.08 11.00 6.17
CA ILE A 69 6.64 11.43 4.83
C ILE A 69 5.27 12.10 4.90
N PHE A 70 4.34 11.54 5.67
CA PHE A 70 3.02 12.12 5.87
C PHE A 70 3.10 13.47 6.58
N ALA A 71 3.89 13.57 7.66
CA ALA A 71 4.11 14.81 8.39
C ALA A 71 4.73 15.89 7.49
N GLN A 72 5.73 15.53 6.68
CA GLN A 72 6.35 16.44 5.70
C GLN A 72 5.32 16.90 4.67
N THR A 73 4.51 15.99 4.13
CA THR A 73 3.51 16.31 3.10
C THR A 73 2.48 17.31 3.65
N ILE A 74 1.93 17.04 4.83
CA ILE A 74 0.98 17.93 5.49
C ILE A 74 1.64 19.27 5.85
N GLY A 75 2.88 19.23 6.33
CA GLY A 75 3.67 20.41 6.66
C GLY A 75 3.87 21.33 5.46
N VAL A 76 4.25 20.77 4.30
CA VAL A 76 4.45 21.54 3.06
C VAL A 76 3.13 22.09 2.54
N VAL A 77 2.05 21.27 2.50
CA VAL A 77 0.74 21.76 2.04
C VAL A 77 0.21 22.87 2.94
N GLY A 78 0.32 22.70 4.27
CA GLY A 78 -0.04 23.73 5.24
C GLY A 78 0.79 25.00 5.07
N PHE A 79 2.09 24.86 4.88
CA PHE A 79 3.00 25.98 4.62
C PHE A 79 2.64 26.73 3.33
N VAL A 80 2.37 26.04 2.23
CA VAL A 80 1.98 26.66 0.95
C VAL A 80 0.66 27.43 1.08
N ILE A 81 -0.32 26.88 1.81
CA ILE A 81 -1.59 27.56 2.05
C ILE A 81 -1.38 28.83 2.90
N TRP A 82 -0.53 28.75 3.91
CA TRP A 82 -0.16 29.89 4.74
C TRP A 82 0.55 30.98 3.92
N ASP A 83 1.61 30.61 3.19
CA ASP A 83 2.41 31.51 2.36
C ASP A 83 1.53 32.21 1.30
N ARG A 84 0.65 31.46 0.62
CA ARG A 84 -0.30 32.04 -0.34
C ARG A 84 -1.22 33.08 0.27
N ARG A 85 -1.67 32.91 1.52
CA ARG A 85 -2.52 33.92 2.17
C ARG A 85 -1.74 35.15 2.62
N THR A 86 -0.47 35.02 2.99
CA THR A 86 0.31 36.13 3.55
C THR A 86 1.11 36.89 2.50
N ALA A 87 1.74 36.19 1.55
CA ALA A 87 2.63 36.80 0.56
C ALA A 87 1.88 37.37 -0.67
N LEU A 88 0.77 36.76 -1.10
CA LEU A 88 0.06 37.19 -2.32
C LEU A 88 -0.98 38.29 -2.09
N GLN A 89 -1.36 38.60 -0.86
CA GLN A 89 -2.28 39.72 -0.59
C GLN A 89 -1.83 41.07 -1.20
N PRO A 90 -0.58 41.53 -1.02
CA PRO A 90 -0.14 42.79 -1.64
C PRO A 90 -0.09 42.70 -3.17
N ALA A 91 0.25 41.54 -3.73
CA ALA A 91 0.29 41.34 -5.18
C ALA A 91 -1.13 41.37 -5.81
N ILE A 92 -2.09 40.70 -5.16
CA ILE A 92 -3.50 40.71 -5.58
C ILE A 92 -4.06 42.14 -5.49
N ARG A 93 -3.75 42.87 -4.42
CA ARG A 93 -4.24 44.25 -4.25
C ARG A 93 -3.68 45.19 -5.31
N LYS A 94 -2.38 45.12 -5.60
CA LYS A 94 -1.76 45.90 -6.68
C LYS A 94 -2.33 45.54 -8.05
N ASN A 95 -2.58 44.26 -8.34
CA ASN A 95 -3.22 43.85 -9.60
C ASN A 95 -4.62 44.45 -9.73
N LYS A 96 -5.43 44.39 -8.68
CA LYS A 96 -6.78 44.98 -8.67
C LYS A 96 -6.73 46.50 -8.87
N GLU A 97 -5.80 47.19 -8.20
CA GLU A 97 -5.59 48.63 -8.38
C GLU A 97 -5.16 48.99 -9.82
N LEU A 98 -4.35 48.14 -10.47
CA LEU A 98 -3.93 48.31 -11.86
C LEU A 98 -5.10 48.09 -12.84
N GLU A 99 -5.90 47.06 -12.61
CA GLU A 99 -7.10 46.74 -13.40
C GLU A 99 -8.11 47.89 -13.33
N GLU A 100 -8.40 48.42 -12.13
CA GLU A 100 -9.27 49.58 -11.94
C GLU A 100 -8.71 50.85 -12.61
N ARG A 101 -7.37 51.03 -12.64
CA ARG A 101 -6.74 52.14 -13.36
C ARG A 101 -6.86 51.98 -14.87
N GLN A 102 -6.66 50.77 -15.39
CA GLN A 102 -6.84 50.47 -16.81
C GLN A 102 -8.27 50.77 -17.24
N ASP A 103 -9.27 50.30 -16.50
CA ASP A 103 -10.68 50.57 -16.76
C ASP A 103 -11.02 52.07 -16.81
N ARG A 104 -10.49 52.86 -15.87
CA ARG A 104 -10.71 54.32 -15.84
C ARG A 104 -10.07 55.01 -17.04
N VAL A 105 -8.85 54.60 -17.40
CA VAL A 105 -8.15 55.16 -18.57
C VAL A 105 -8.85 54.77 -19.86
N GLU A 106 -9.30 53.52 -19.98
CA GLU A 106 -10.07 53.06 -21.15
C GLU A 106 -11.37 53.86 -21.31
N LYS A 107 -12.12 54.06 -20.22
CA LYS A 107 -13.34 54.89 -20.26
C LYS A 107 -13.06 56.32 -20.69
N ALA A 108 -12.03 56.95 -20.13
CA ALA A 108 -11.64 58.32 -20.51
C ALA A 108 -11.22 58.40 -21.99
N LEU A 109 -10.47 57.42 -22.49
CA LEU A 109 -10.07 57.33 -23.89
C LEU A 109 -11.27 57.10 -24.81
N ARG A 110 -12.23 56.26 -24.43
CA ARG A 110 -13.49 56.04 -25.17
C ARG A 110 -14.36 57.29 -25.21
N GLU A 111 -14.39 58.10 -24.14
CA GLU A 111 -15.08 59.39 -24.15
C GLU A 111 -14.39 60.40 -25.08
N LEU A 112 -13.06 60.47 -25.05
CA LEU A 112 -12.28 61.30 -25.97
C LEU A 112 -12.45 60.88 -27.44
N ALA A 113 -12.58 59.58 -27.72
CA ALA A 113 -12.85 59.05 -29.06
C ALA A 113 -14.17 59.52 -29.66
N LYS A 114 -15.17 59.86 -28.84
CA LYS A 114 -16.44 60.42 -29.32
C LYS A 114 -16.30 61.86 -29.83
N VAL A 115 -15.22 62.55 -29.43
CA VAL A 115 -14.98 63.97 -29.72
C VAL A 115 -13.89 64.16 -30.78
N ASP A 116 -12.81 63.36 -30.78
CA ASP A 116 -11.71 63.45 -31.75
C ASP A 116 -11.62 62.18 -32.63
N SER A 117 -11.75 62.35 -33.95
CA SER A 117 -11.72 61.27 -34.95
C SER A 117 -10.37 60.56 -35.03
N ARG A 118 -9.26 61.23 -34.70
CA ARG A 118 -7.92 60.61 -34.69
C ARG A 118 -7.74 59.67 -33.52
N ILE A 119 -8.29 60.02 -32.36
CA ILE A 119 -8.27 59.17 -31.15
C ILE A 119 -9.14 57.91 -31.37
N ALA A 120 -10.29 58.05 -32.04
CA ALA A 120 -11.15 56.92 -32.40
C ALA A 120 -10.44 55.90 -33.30
N GLU A 121 -9.69 56.37 -34.29
CA GLU A 121 -8.94 55.52 -35.22
C GLU A 121 -7.79 54.78 -34.51
N ILE A 122 -7.09 55.45 -33.58
CA ILE A 122 -6.03 54.85 -32.75
C ILE A 122 -6.60 53.75 -31.84
N LEU A 123 -7.74 53.99 -31.17
CA LEU A 123 -8.38 53.00 -30.31
C LEU A 123 -8.93 51.79 -31.08
N LYS A 124 -9.47 52.01 -32.28
CA LYS A 124 -9.93 50.94 -33.18
C LYS A 124 -8.78 50.03 -33.61
N ASN A 125 -7.64 50.62 -33.96
CA ASN A 125 -6.43 49.86 -34.30
C ASN A 125 -5.83 49.11 -33.10
N ALA A 126 -6.01 49.63 -31.88
CA ALA A 126 -5.59 48.98 -30.64
C ALA A 126 -6.57 47.88 -30.16
N GLY A 127 -7.70 47.67 -30.84
CA GLY A 127 -8.71 46.65 -30.46
C GLY A 127 -9.56 47.02 -29.24
N LEU A 128 -9.55 48.28 -28.83
CA LEU A 128 -10.28 48.81 -27.67
C LEU A 128 -11.63 49.45 -28.06
N LEU A 129 -12.04 49.35 -29.33
CA LEU A 129 -13.27 49.91 -29.88
C LEU A 129 -13.93 48.96 -30.87
#